data_AF-A0A943FMA1-F1
#
_entry.id   AF-A0A943FMA1-F1
#
_cell.length_a   1.000
_cell.length_b   1.000
_cell.length_c   1.000
_cell.angle_alpha   90.00
_cell.angle_beta   90.00
_cell.angle_gamma   90.00
#
_symmetry.space_group_name_H-M   'P 1'
#
loop_
_entity.id
_entity.type
_entity.pdbx_description
1 polymer ?
#
loop_
_entity_poly.entity_id
_entity_poly.type
_entity_poly.pdbx_seq_one_letter_code
_entity_poly.pdbx_strand_id
1 'polypeptide(L)' 'MLFHNAALHTPEALPAILTCLINDGYTVLPISQLILPPPCTIDHAGRQFPAEQVTDSLTP' A
#
# COMPACT_ATOMS: atom_id res chain seq x y z
N MET A 1 -0.65 -1.71 7.73
CA MET A 1 -1.35 -2.04 9.00
C MET A 1 -2.60 -2.82 8.66
N LEU A 2 -2.98 -3.80 9.48
CA LEU A 2 -4.19 -4.61 9.29
C LEU A 2 -5.07 -4.50 10.54
N PHE A 3 -6.34 -4.16 10.34
CA PHE A 3 -7.35 -4.10 11.40
C PHE A 3 -8.56 -4.94 11.01
N HIS A 4 -9.23 -5.52 12.00
CA HIS A 4 -10.50 -6.21 11.81
C HIS A 4 -11.64 -5.24 12.14
N ASN A 5 -12.40 -4.82 11.12
CA ASN A 5 -13.46 -3.80 11.25
C ASN A 5 -14.60 -4.17 12.22
N ALA A 6 -14.74 -5.45 12.58
CA ALA A 6 -15.80 -5.95 13.46
C ALA A 6 -15.29 -6.44 14.83
N ALA A 7 -14.01 -6.23 15.15
CA ALA A 7 -13.51 -6.60 16.47
C ALA A 7 -14.02 -5.61 17.52
N LEU A 8 -14.56 -6.14 18.63
CA LEU A 8 -15.31 -5.41 19.64
C LEU A 8 -14.64 -4.13 20.17
N HIS A 9 -13.31 -4.09 20.22
CA HIS A 9 -12.53 -2.98 20.76
C HIS A 9 -11.79 -2.16 19.69
N THR A 10 -11.93 -2.51 18.42
CA THR A 10 -11.25 -1.82 17.32
C THR A 10 -11.81 -0.42 17.04
N PRO A 11 -13.14 -0.18 17.07
CA PRO A 11 -13.69 1.16 16.90
C PRO A 11 -13.17 2.16 17.95
N GLU A 12 -13.01 1.74 19.20
CA GLU A 12 -12.59 2.60 20.30
C GLU A 12 -11.08 2.90 20.27
N ALA A 13 -10.25 1.93 19.85
CA ALA A 13 -8.80 2.11 19.78
C ALA A 13 -8.33 2.87 18.53
N LEU A 14 -9.08 2.79 17.43
CA LEU A 14 -8.68 3.33 16.13
C LEU A 14 -8.35 4.84 16.15
N PRO A 15 -9.15 5.73 16.78
CA PRO A 15 -8.84 7.16 16.82
C PRO A 15 -7.52 7.49 17.50
N ALA A 16 -7.20 6.81 18.61
CA ALA A 16 -5.94 7.00 19.33
C ALA A 16 -4.74 6.56 18.48
N ILE A 17 -4.85 5.39 17.83
CA ILE A 17 -3.80 4.87 16.95
C ILE A 17 -3.54 5.81 15.77
N LEU A 18 -4.60 6.27 15.10
CA LEU A 18 -4.47 7.20 13.98
C LEU A 18 -3.85 8.53 14.41
N THR A 19 -4.25 9.06 15.58
CA THR A 19 -3.69 10.31 16.11
C THR A 19 -2.19 10.19 16.37
N CYS A 20 -1.74 9.10 17.01
CA CYS A 20 -0.32 8.86 17.23
C CYS A 20 0.45 8.81 15.91
N LEU A 21 -0.03 8.06 14.91
CA LEU A 21 0.63 7.94 13.61
C LEU A 21 0.71 9.28 12.87
N ILE A 22 -0.36 10.08 12.92
CA ILE A 22 -0.35 11.41 12.29
C ILE A 22 0.66 12.32 12.99
N ASN A 23 0.74 12.28 14.33
CA ASN A 23 1.73 13.04 15.09
C ASN A 23 3.18 12.59 14.81
N ASP A 24 3.38 11.31 14.51
CA ASP A 24 4.67 10.74 14.08
C ASP A 24 5.01 11.06 12.61
N GLY A 25 4.15 11.79 11.89
CA GLY A 25 4.37 12.23 10.51
C GLY A 25 3.85 11.28 9.43
N TYR A 26 3.06 10.26 9.79
CA TYR A 26 2.44 9.37 8.81
C TYR A 26 1.17 9.99 8.20
N THR A 27 0.93 9.69 6.92
CA THR A 27 -0.31 10.07 6.21
C THR A 27 -1.17 8.84 5.95
N VAL A 28 -2.48 8.97 6.14
CA VAL A 28 -3.45 7.92 5.83
C VAL A 28 -3.81 7.98 4.35
N LEU A 29 -3.51 6.91 3.61
CA LEU A 29 -3.81 6.79 2.18
C LEU A 29 -4.72 5.59 1.91
N PRO A 30 -5.62 5.67 0.92
CA PRO A 30 -6.33 4.50 0.42
C PRO A 30 -5.34 3.53 -0.24
N ILE A 31 -5.60 2.23 -0.13
CA ILE A 31 -4.70 1.20 -0.68
C ILE A 31 -4.46 1.36 -2.18
N SER A 32 -5.43 1.89 -2.93
CA SER A 32 -5.30 2.14 -4.37
C SER A 32 -4.19 3.13 -4.73
N GLN A 33 -3.79 4.01 -3.82
CA GLN A 33 -2.66 4.92 -4.03
C GLN A 33 -1.30 4.29 -3.73
N LEU A 34 -1.30 3.11 -3.10
CA LEU A 34 -0.09 2.35 -2.78
C LEU A 34 0.18 1.20 -3.77
N ILE A 35 -0.84 0.81 -4.55
CA ILE A 35 -0.74 -0.29 -5.52
C ILE A 35 -0.10 0.23 -6.81
N LEU A 36 0.90 -0.51 -7.33
CA LEU A 36 1.52 -0.19 -8.62
C LEU A 36 0.53 -0.40 -9.78
N PRO A 37 0.45 0.54 -10.75
CA PRO A 37 -0.34 0.32 -11.96
C PRO A 37 0.27 -0.78 -12.83
N PRO A 38 -0.54 -1.55 -13.57
CA PRO A 38 -0.02 -2.48 -14.57
C PRO A 38 0.75 -1.76 -15.70
N PRO A 39 1.79 -2.39 -16.29
CA PRO A 39 2.28 -3.73 -15.97
C PRO A 39 3.19 -3.74 -14.72
N CYS A 40 2.91 -4.67 -13.81
CA CYS A 40 3.73 -4.93 -12.62
C CYS A 40 3.85 -6.44 -12.37
N THR A 41 4.93 -6.87 -11.73
CA THR A 41 5.12 -8.26 -11.29
C THR A 41 5.00 -8.34 -9.78
N ILE A 42 4.68 -9.53 -9.26
CA ILE A 42 4.55 -9.79 -7.83
C ILE A 42 5.46 -10.98 -7.48
N ASP A 43 6.32 -10.83 -6.49
CA ASP A 43 7.16 -11.93 -6.01
C ASP A 43 6.39 -12.90 -5.09
N HIS A 44 7.06 -13.99 -4.70
CA HIS A 44 6.49 -14.99 -3.78
C HIS A 44 6.18 -14.44 -2.37
N ALA A 45 6.74 -13.29 -1.99
CA ALA A 45 6.47 -12.59 -0.74
C ALA A 45 5.30 -11.59 -0.87
N GLY A 46 4.69 -11.46 -2.05
CA GLY A 46 3.59 -10.55 -2.32
C GLY A 46 4.03 -9.10 -2.57
N ARG A 47 5.31 -8.83 -2.81
CA ARG A 47 5.82 -7.49 -3.14
C ARG A 47 5.64 -7.18 -4.62
N GLN A 48 5.12 -6.00 -4.91
CA GLN A 48 4.97 -5.52 -6.29
C GLN A 48 6.27 -4.87 -6.79
N PHE A 49 6.63 -5.13 -8.04
CA PHE A 49 7.73 -4.51 -8.76
C PHE A 49 7.23 -3.95 -10.09
N PRO A 50 7.76 -2.80 -10.58
CA PRO A 50 7.51 -2.37 -11.94
C PRO A 50 7.91 -3.48 -12.91
N ALA A 51 7.07 -3.78 -13.89
CA ALA A 51 7.48 -4.70 -14.94
C ALA A 51 8.65 -4.06 -15.69
N GLU A 52 9.65 -4.87 -16.03
CA GLU A 52 10.78 -4.44 -16.83
C GLU A 52 10.23 -3.85 -18.13
N GLN A 53 10.42 -2.55 -18.33
CA GLN A 53 10.09 -1.92 -19.59
C GLN A 53 11.03 -2.55 -20.61
N VAL A 54 10.53 -3.46 -21.44
CA VAL A 54 11.23 -3.80 -22.68
C VAL A 54 11.26 -2.49 -23.47
N THR A 55 12.32 -1.72 -23.29
CA THR A 55 12.65 -0.63 -24.20
C THR A 55 12.87 -1.33 -25.52
N ASP A 56 11.85 -1.32 -26.36
CA ASP A 56 11.92 -1.79 -27.73
C ASP A 56 12.85 -0.84 -28.48
N SER A 57 14.15 -1.00 -28.25
CA SER A 57 15.23 -0.29 -28.92
C SER A 57 15.45 -0.89 -30.29
N LEU A 58 14.36 -1.07 -31.04
CA LEU A 58 14.37 -1.48 -32.43
C LEU A 58 13.32 -0.65 -33.16
N THR A 59 13.76 0.51 -33.65
CA THR A 59 13.43 0.95 -35.01
C THR A 59 14.57 1.85 -35.51
N PRO A 60 14.86 1.81 -36.83
CA PRO A 60 16.19 1.67 -37.43
C PRO A 60 17.05 2.94 -37.50
#